data_AF-A0A428K3J5-F1
#
_entry.id   AF-A0A428K3J5-F1
#
_cell.length_a   1.000
_cell.length_b   1.000
_cell.length_c   1.000
_cell.angle_alpha   90.00
_cell.angle_beta   90.00
_cell.angle_gamma   90.00
#
_symmetry.space_group_name_H-M   'P 1'
#
loop_
_entity.id
_entity.type
_entity.pdbx_description
1 polymer ?
#
loop_
_entity_poly.entity_id
_entity_poly.type
_entity_poly.pdbx_seq_one_letter_code
_entity_poly.pdbx_strand_id
1 'polypeptide(L)'
;MYAGTYAGTYAIKDTTICPLSIAVTQQGSHYTYTYQGTRGQVEVVNDGAETYFTFIGLKGQEPEEDITAAWQDSVLLIQNYGNSMNEYTRFSNCDAKYLELYRQ
;
A
#
# COMPACT_ATOMS: atom_id res chain seq x y z
N MET A 1 22.46 1.07 -10.51
CA MET A 1 21.16 0.39 -10.53
C MET A 1 20.11 1.48 -10.43
N TYR A 2 19.30 1.68 -11.46
CA TYR A 2 18.18 2.61 -11.34
C TYR A 2 17.12 1.91 -10.50
N ALA A 3 16.79 2.44 -9.33
CA ALA A 3 15.59 2.01 -8.62
C ALA A 3 14.40 2.31 -9.54
N GLY A 4 13.53 1.33 -9.76
CA GLY A 4 12.30 1.54 -10.54
C GLY A 4 11.50 2.70 -10.00
N THR A 5 10.73 3.37 -10.87
CA THR A 5 9.93 4.57 -10.54
C THR A 5 9.18 4.44 -9.20
N TYR A 6 8.62 3.25 -8.96
CA TYR A 6 7.80 2.93 -7.78
C TYR A 6 8.52 2.13 -6.70
N ALA A 7 9.75 1.69 -6.95
CA ALA A 7 10.51 0.93 -5.97
C ALA A 7 10.92 1.82 -4.78
N GLY A 8 10.86 1.25 -3.58
CA GLY A 8 11.14 1.95 -2.34
C GLY A 8 10.43 1.31 -1.15
N THR A 9 10.81 1.72 0.05
CA THR A 9 10.11 1.37 1.27
C THR A 9 9.14 2.50 1.61
N TYR A 10 7.86 2.18 1.75
CA TYR A 10 6.81 3.13 2.09
C TYR A 10 6.37 2.88 3.52
N ALA A 11 6.41 3.90 4.36
CA ALA A 11 6.09 3.77 5.78
C ALA A 11 5.31 4.99 6.31
N ILE A 12 4.49 4.75 7.34
CA ILE A 12 3.89 5.85 8.12
C ILE A 12 5.00 6.65 8.80
N LYS A 13 4.87 7.98 8.80
CA LYS A 13 5.87 8.89 9.39
C LYS A 13 6.08 8.65 10.89
N ASP A 14 4.99 8.42 11.63
CA ASP A 14 5.02 8.06 13.04
C ASP A 14 4.70 6.58 13.22
N THR A 15 5.74 5.76 13.22
CA THR A 15 5.64 4.31 13.37
C THR A 15 5.28 3.87 14.80
N THR A 16 5.29 4.79 15.78
CA THR A 16 4.87 4.48 17.15
C THR A 16 3.35 4.37 17.27
N ILE A 17 2.62 5.03 16.37
CA ILE A 17 1.15 5.00 16.29
C ILE A 17 0.67 3.87 15.37
N CYS A 18 1.34 3.66 14.24
CA CYS A 18 1.00 2.62 13.26
C CYS A 18 2.31 2.12 12.62
N PRO A 19 2.83 0.94 12.99
CA PRO A 19 4.11 0.42 12.50
C PRO A 19 4.00 -0.19 11.08
N LEU A 20 3.18 0.40 10.22
CA LEU A 20 2.94 -0.07 8.86
C LEU A 20 4.09 0.38 7.95
N SER A 21 4.74 -0.60 7.32
CA SER A 21 5.80 -0.40 6.33
C SER A 21 5.70 -1.47 5.25
N ILE A 22 5.68 -1.07 3.98
CA ILE A 22 5.60 -1.94 2.81
C ILE A 22 6.79 -1.65 1.90
N ALA A 23 7.59 -2.66 1.59
CA ALA A 23 8.71 -2.52 0.65
C ALA A 23 8.28 -2.95 -0.75
N VAL A 24 8.37 -2.06 -1.74
CA VAL A 24 8.12 -2.35 -3.15
C VAL A 24 9.44 -2.46 -3.90
N THR A 25 9.61 -3.55 -4.65
CA THR A 25 10.83 -3.82 -5.43
C THR A 25 10.48 -4.10 -6.88
N GLN A 26 11.30 -3.60 -7.80
CA GLN A 26 11.19 -3.92 -9.21
C GLN A 26 11.98 -5.18 -9.54
N GLN A 27 11.35 -6.13 -10.23
CA GLN A 27 11.96 -7.35 -10.75
C GLN A 27 11.69 -7.43 -12.26
N GLY A 28 12.64 -6.94 -13.06
CA GLY A 28 12.43 -6.79 -14.51
C GLY A 28 11.29 -5.82 -14.80
N SER A 29 10.22 -6.31 -15.45
CA SER A 29 9.01 -5.54 -15.78
C SER A 29 7.95 -5.53 -14.68
N HIS A 30 8.10 -6.34 -13.63
CA HIS A 30 7.08 -6.51 -12.59
C HIS A 30 7.50 -5.85 -11.28
N TYR A 31 6.51 -5.55 -10.44
CA TYR A 31 6.74 -5.11 -9.07
C TYR A 31 6.30 -6.20 -8.09
N THR A 32 7.04 -6.30 -6.99
CA THR A 32 6.69 -7.18 -5.86
C THR A 32 6.75 -6.38 -4.57
N TYR A 33 5.94 -6.77 -3.59
CA TYR A 33 5.99 -6.19 -2.26
C TYR A 33 6.50 -7.19 -1.22
N THR A 34 7.04 -6.66 -0.13
CA THR A 34 7.26 -7.40 1.11
C THR A 34 6.58 -6.64 2.25
N TYR A 35 5.79 -7.35 3.07
CA TYR A 35 5.12 -6.84 4.26
C TYR A 35 5.13 -7.91 5.35
N GLN A 36 5.73 -7.64 6.51
CA GLN A 36 5.79 -8.55 7.67
C GLN A 36 6.21 -10.00 7.32
N GLY A 37 7.15 -10.17 6.39
CA GLY A 37 7.63 -11.49 5.93
C GLY A 37 6.81 -12.11 4.80
N THR A 38 5.61 -11.59 4.52
CA THR A 38 4.80 -11.95 3.35
C THR A 38 5.34 -11.25 2.11
N ARG A 39 5.34 -11.95 0.98
CA ARG A 39 5.74 -11.42 -0.32
C ARG A 39 4.64 -11.68 -1.34
N GLY A 40 4.36 -10.69 -2.18
CA GLY A 40 3.41 -10.84 -3.28
C GLY A 40 3.71 -9.90 -4.45
N GLN A 41 2.84 -9.92 -5.46
CA GLN A 41 2.96 -9.04 -6.62
C GLN A 41 2.27 -7.70 -6.36
N VAL A 42 2.77 -6.65 -7.01
CA VAL A 42 2.08 -5.36 -7.07
C VAL A 42 1.67 -5.13 -8.51
N GLU A 43 0.36 -5.05 -8.72
CA GLU A 43 -0.18 -4.54 -9.98
C GLU A 43 -0.21 -3.02 -9.92
N VAL A 44 0.30 -2.37 -10.96
CA VAL A 44 0.31 -0.92 -11.06
C VAL A 44 -0.49 -0.51 -12.28
N VAL A 45 -1.58 0.21 -12.04
CA VAL A 45 -2.48 0.73 -13.08
C VAL A 45 -2.33 2.24 -13.13
N ASN A 46 -2.13 2.80 -14.32
CA ASN A 46 -2.19 4.24 -14.53
C ASN A 46 -3.54 4.56 -15.17
N ASP A 47 -4.36 5.35 -14.50
CA ASP A 47 -5.65 5.82 -14.99
C ASP A 47 -5.62 7.35 -15.11
N GLY A 48 -5.30 7.83 -16.31
CA GLY A 48 -5.10 9.24 -16.57
C GLY A 48 -3.93 9.83 -15.79
N ALA A 49 -4.23 10.68 -14.80
CA ALA A 49 -3.24 11.34 -13.94
C ALA A 49 -2.97 10.59 -12.63
N GLU A 50 -3.73 9.53 -12.35
CA GLU A 50 -3.66 8.79 -11.10
C GLU A 50 -2.98 7.43 -11.32
N THR A 51 -2.18 7.01 -10.35
CA THR A 51 -1.55 5.69 -10.34
C THR A 51 -2.11 4.91 -9.17
N TYR A 52 -2.58 3.70 -9.42
CA TYR A 52 -3.16 2.80 -8.42
C TYR A 52 -2.33 1.53 -8.28
N PHE A 53 -2.13 1.12 -7.04
CA PHE A 53 -1.40 -0.08 -6.67
C PHE A 53 -2.40 -1.09 -6.11
N THR A 54 -2.33 -2.33 -6.56
CA THR A 54 -3.03 -3.47 -5.95
C THR A 54 -1.99 -4.45 -5.42
N PHE A 55 -1.99 -4.68 -4.12
CA PHE A 55 -1.07 -5.60 -3.45
C PHE A 55 -1.68 -7.02 -3.44
N ILE A 56 -1.41 -7.79 -4.50
CA ILE A 56 -2.03 -9.10 -4.70
C ILE A 56 -1.69 -10.05 -3.55
N GLY A 57 -2.72 -10.56 -2.89
CA GLY A 57 -2.62 -11.45 -1.74
C GLY A 57 -2.38 -10.77 -0.40
N LEU A 58 -2.16 -9.44 -0.37
CA LEU A 58 -2.14 -8.69 0.89
C LEU A 58 -3.59 -8.35 1.24
N LYS A 59 -4.22 -9.19 2.05
CA LYS A 59 -5.63 -9.04 2.41
C LYS A 59 -5.82 -8.04 3.53
N GLY A 60 -6.84 -7.19 3.40
CA GLY A 60 -7.37 -6.42 4.51
C GLY A 60 -8.00 -7.35 5.56
N GLN A 61 -8.19 -6.83 6.77
CA GLN A 61 -8.78 -7.59 7.87
C GLN A 61 -10.22 -8.04 7.57
N GLU A 62 -11.08 -7.12 7.14
CA GLU A 62 -12.47 -7.45 6.85
C GLU A 62 -13.08 -6.44 5.88
N PRO A 63 -13.64 -6.86 4.73
CA PRO A 63 -13.53 -8.20 4.17
C PRO A 63 -12.09 -8.53 3.71
N GLU A 64 -11.79 -9.81 3.51
CA GLU A 64 -10.49 -10.31 3.02
C GLU A 64 -10.28 -10.03 1.52
N GLU A 65 -10.13 -8.74 1.19
CA GLU A 65 -9.86 -8.26 -0.16
C GLU A 65 -8.43 -7.73 -0.27
N ASP A 66 -7.87 -7.73 -1.48
CA ASP A 66 -6.55 -7.17 -1.71
C ASP A 66 -6.53 -5.68 -1.36
N ILE A 67 -5.46 -5.26 -0.69
CA ILE A 67 -5.26 -3.87 -0.33
C ILE A 67 -4.90 -3.09 -1.59
N THR A 68 -5.56 -1.95 -1.77
CA THR A 68 -5.28 -1.00 -2.83
C THR A 68 -4.77 0.32 -2.25
N ALA A 69 -3.97 1.03 -3.04
CA ALA A 69 -3.46 2.35 -2.69
C ALA A 69 -3.45 3.26 -3.92
N ALA A 70 -3.76 4.54 -3.73
CA ALA A 70 -3.41 5.56 -4.71
C ALA A 70 -1.94 5.96 -4.49
N TRP A 71 -1.20 6.19 -5.57
CA TRP A 71 0.18 6.66 -5.53
C TRP A 71 0.25 8.06 -6.12
N GLN A 72 0.76 9.00 -5.34
CA GLN A 72 1.00 10.39 -5.77
C GLN A 72 2.24 10.92 -5.08
N ASP A 73 3.16 11.53 -5.85
CA ASP A 73 4.34 12.21 -5.32
C ASP A 73 5.16 11.39 -4.31
N SER A 74 5.35 10.09 -4.60
CA SER A 74 6.05 9.13 -3.71
C SER A 74 5.33 8.78 -2.40
N VAL A 75 4.03 9.05 -2.31
CA VAL A 75 3.17 8.67 -1.19
C VAL A 75 2.17 7.61 -1.65
N LEU A 76 2.02 6.55 -0.88
CA LEU A 76 0.91 5.60 -1.02
C LEU A 76 -0.20 6.00 -0.04
N LEU A 77 -1.38 6.28 -0.58
CA LEU A 77 -2.59 6.57 0.19
C LEU A 77 -3.48 5.33 0.21
N ILE A 78 -3.63 4.72 1.38
CA ILE A 78 -4.55 3.61 1.60
C ILE A 78 -5.74 4.11 2.41
N GLN A 79 -6.96 3.90 1.93
CA GLN A 79 -8.13 4.04 2.78
C GLN A 79 -8.23 2.79 3.66
N ASN A 80 -8.09 2.99 4.97
CA ASN A 80 -8.04 1.92 5.95
C ASN A 80 -9.43 1.52 6.44
N TYR A 81 -10.26 2.51 6.73
CA TYR A 81 -11.64 2.31 7.17
C TYR A 81 -12.63 2.75 6.10
N GLY A 82 -13.63 1.90 5.88
CA GLY A 82 -14.75 2.15 5.00
C GLY A 82 -15.64 3.31 5.44
N ASN A 83 -16.84 3.36 4.87
CA ASN A 83 -17.88 4.32 5.27
C ASN A 83 -19.17 3.56 5.58
N SER A 84 -20.22 4.29 5.99
CA SER A 84 -21.50 3.69 6.39
C SER A 84 -22.22 2.91 5.28
N MET A 85 -21.81 3.06 4.01
CA MET A 85 -22.37 2.29 2.90
C MET A 85 -21.53 1.06 2.56
N ASN A 86 -20.21 1.15 2.74
CA ASN A 86 -19.25 0.08 2.48
C ASN A 86 -18.29 0.01 3.67
N GLU A 87 -18.64 -0.79 4.67
CA GLU A 87 -17.83 -0.98 5.86
C GLU A 87 -16.70 -1.96 5.57
N TYR A 88 -15.47 -1.55 5.92
CA TYR A 88 -14.30 -2.41 5.87
C TYR A 88 -13.22 -1.87 6.80
N THR A 89 -12.27 -2.75 7.13
CA THR A 89 -11.01 -2.44 7.83
C THR A 89 -9.86 -3.13 7.11
N ARG A 90 -8.80 -2.40 6.76
CA ARG A 90 -7.60 -2.99 6.13
C ARG A 90 -6.54 -3.37 7.16
N PHE A 91 -6.13 -2.44 8.01
CA PHE A 91 -5.13 -2.57 9.07
C PHE A 91 -5.73 -2.11 10.41
N SER A 92 -6.22 -3.04 11.23
CA SER A 92 -6.85 -2.72 12.52
C SER A 92 -5.88 -2.19 13.57
N ASN A 93 -4.58 -2.40 13.36
CA ASN A 93 -3.52 -1.87 14.23
C ASN A 93 -3.19 -0.39 13.95
N CYS A 94 -3.99 0.28 13.12
CA CYS A 94 -3.83 1.66 12.74
C CYS A 94 -5.19 2.37 12.80
N ASP A 95 -5.33 3.38 13.67
CA ASP A 95 -6.64 4.00 13.94
C ASP A 95 -7.07 5.04 12.88
N ALA A 96 -6.15 5.47 12.02
CA ALA A 96 -6.44 6.49 11.02
C ALA A 96 -7.31 5.93 9.87
N LYS A 97 -8.30 6.71 9.44
CA LYS A 97 -9.14 6.38 8.26
C LYS A 97 -8.35 6.31 6.96
N TYR A 98 -7.36 7.18 6.82
CA TYR A 98 -6.46 7.22 5.68
C TYR A 98 -5.03 7.06 6.17
N LEU A 99 -4.28 6.20 5.49
CA LEU A 99 -2.90 5.88 5.81
C LEU A 99 -2.02 6.40 4.68
N GLU A 100 -1.19 7.38 5.01
CA GLU A 100 -0.21 7.97 4.10
C GLU A 100 1.16 7.35 4.37
N LEU A 101 1.59 6.45 3.49
CA LEU A 101 2.89 5.83 3.58
C LEU A 101 3.86 6.57 2.66
N TYR A 102 4.82 7.26 3.27
CA TYR A 102 5.81 8.04 2.57
C TYR A 102 6.98 7.15 2.16
N ARG A 103 7.41 7.26 0.90
CA ARG A 103 8.66 6.63 0.47
C ARG A 103 9.84 7.20 1.29
N GLN A 104 10.60 6.29 1.91
CA GLN A 104 11.79 6.59 2.70
C GLN A 104 13.05 6.71 1.84
#